data_AF-A0A7S0CL17-F1
#
_entry.id   AF-A0A7S0CL17-F1
#
_cell.length_a   1.000
_cell.length_b   1.000
_cell.length_c   1.000
_cell.angle_alpha   90.00
_cell.angle_beta   90.00
_cell.angle_gamma   90.00
#
_symmetry.space_group_name_H-M   'P 1'
#
loop_
_entity.id
_entity.type
_entity.pdbx_description
1 polymer ?
#
loop_
_entity_poly.entity_id
_entity_poly.type
_entity_poly.pdbx_seq_one_letter_code
_entity_poly.pdbx_strand_id
1 'polypeptide(L)'
;MNSGNFDFVDDHLNPAPLSVTLFKYPKMEVVWMSDLQSTEGIFSFVDVQEPQKQATFNPKHGATKTVVSYGSRYKLCVSNGDDDIVDDVRSDGLPRTVGFSVRVVPLGEAYDSLRPDDEPEISEKQEEMYEMTANLMNRMDTLVDHQSYMKVRENKHRTILEATFGRLVKWTIFEATMLITIACAQVYYIKHFFEQRSRL
;
A
#
# COMPACT_ATOMS: atom_id res chain seq x y z
N MET A 1 -7.29 -17.84 -5.95
CA MET A 1 -6.48 -17.69 -4.71
C MET A 1 -6.74 -16.29 -4.21
N ASN A 2 -7.26 -16.16 -2.98
CA ASN A 2 -7.56 -14.87 -2.39
C ASN A 2 -6.28 -14.29 -1.80
N SER A 3 -6.05 -13.02 -2.01
CA SER A 3 -4.85 -12.34 -1.54
C SER A 3 -5.13 -10.89 -1.20
N GLY A 4 -4.25 -10.32 -0.42
CA GLY A 4 -4.30 -8.90 -0.11
C GLY A 4 -3.05 -8.46 0.60
N ASN A 5 -2.92 -7.16 0.73
CA ASN A 5 -1.86 -6.51 1.46
C ASN A 5 -2.40 -5.34 2.25
N PHE A 6 -1.66 -4.96 3.28
CA PHE A 6 -1.84 -3.72 4.00
C PHE A 6 -0.49 -3.01 4.12
N ASP A 7 -0.54 -1.70 4.22
CA ASP A 7 0.61 -0.86 4.50
C ASP A 7 0.17 0.35 5.30
N PHE A 8 1.04 0.72 6.23
CA PHE A 8 0.89 1.87 7.09
C PHE A 8 1.53 3.06 6.38
N VAL A 9 0.72 4.05 6.04
CA VAL A 9 1.14 5.15 5.17
C VAL A 9 1.87 6.25 5.93
N ASP A 10 1.64 6.35 7.24
CA ASP A 10 2.15 7.44 8.07
C ASP A 10 3.50 7.08 8.74
N ASP A 11 4.59 7.09 7.95
CA ASP A 11 5.95 6.76 8.40
C ASP A 11 6.46 7.54 9.63
N HIS A 12 5.83 8.67 9.95
CA HIS A 12 6.21 9.54 11.07
C HIS A 12 5.60 9.14 12.40
N LEU A 13 4.64 8.20 12.40
CA LEU A 13 3.89 7.77 13.57
C LEU A 13 4.32 6.37 14.00
N ASN A 14 4.16 6.05 15.29
CA ASN A 14 4.47 4.71 15.79
C ASN A 14 3.43 3.70 15.23
N PRO A 15 3.85 2.59 14.59
CA PRO A 15 2.93 1.57 14.09
C PRO A 15 2.39 0.65 15.19
N ALA A 16 2.95 0.68 16.41
CA ALA A 16 2.63 -0.27 17.47
C ALA A 16 1.12 -0.52 17.74
N PRO A 17 0.25 0.51 17.85
CA PRO A 17 -1.18 0.31 18.07
C PRO A 17 -1.95 -0.20 16.86
N LEU A 18 -1.37 -0.16 15.66
CA LEU A 18 -2.04 -0.64 14.47
C LEU A 18 -1.98 -2.17 14.41
N SER A 19 -3.15 -2.81 14.25
CA SER A 19 -3.24 -4.24 13.99
C SER A 19 -4.30 -4.52 12.92
N VAL A 20 -3.95 -5.38 11.96
CA VAL A 20 -4.85 -5.83 10.90
C VAL A 20 -5.10 -7.31 11.07
N THR A 21 -6.36 -7.69 11.23
CA THR A 21 -6.75 -9.10 11.43
C THR A 21 -7.85 -9.49 10.46
N LEU A 22 -7.66 -10.64 9.82
CA LEU A 22 -8.64 -11.27 8.96
C LEU A 22 -9.37 -12.38 9.74
N PHE A 23 -10.67 -12.20 9.92
CA PHE A 23 -11.52 -13.16 10.60
C PHE A 23 -12.44 -13.88 9.62
N LYS A 24 -12.71 -15.14 9.94
CA LYS A 24 -13.74 -15.93 9.30
C LYS A 24 -15.02 -15.94 10.12
N TYR A 25 -16.09 -15.46 9.51
CA TYR A 25 -17.42 -15.32 10.11
C TYR A 25 -18.29 -16.56 9.82
N PRO A 26 -19.16 -17.02 10.74
CA PRO A 26 -19.53 -16.40 12.04
C PRO A 26 -18.62 -16.74 13.21
N LYS A 27 -17.75 -17.74 13.08
CA LYS A 27 -16.98 -18.28 14.22
C LYS A 27 -15.87 -17.35 14.73
N MET A 28 -15.61 -16.23 14.06
CA MET A 28 -14.53 -15.27 14.35
C MET A 28 -13.16 -15.97 14.48
N GLU A 29 -12.92 -16.97 13.64
CA GLU A 29 -11.65 -17.68 13.58
C GLU A 29 -10.61 -16.79 12.89
N VAL A 30 -9.44 -16.60 13.52
CA VAL A 30 -8.35 -15.81 12.96
C VAL A 30 -7.74 -16.60 11.80
N VAL A 31 -7.90 -16.08 10.58
CA VAL A 31 -7.28 -16.62 9.36
C VAL A 31 -5.87 -16.10 9.22
N TRP A 32 -5.69 -14.80 9.47
CA TRP A 32 -4.41 -14.12 9.38
C TRP A 32 -4.43 -12.88 10.28
N MET A 33 -3.27 -12.52 10.81
CA MET A 33 -3.05 -11.34 11.64
C MET A 33 -1.70 -10.74 11.29
N SER A 34 -1.60 -9.41 11.27
CA SER A 34 -0.34 -8.71 11.09
C SER A 34 0.61 -8.97 12.26
N ASP A 35 1.91 -8.99 11.99
CA ASP A 35 2.92 -9.03 13.04
C ASP A 35 2.87 -7.76 13.90
N LEU A 36 3.28 -7.90 15.16
CA LEU A 36 3.28 -6.79 16.11
C LEU A 36 4.21 -5.67 15.61
N GLN A 37 3.72 -4.43 15.61
CA GLN A 37 4.47 -3.23 15.15
C GLN A 37 4.89 -3.26 13.68
N SER A 38 4.33 -4.16 12.87
CA SER A 38 4.63 -4.19 11.44
C SER A 38 3.98 -3.01 10.73
N THR A 39 4.74 -2.33 9.88
CA THR A 39 4.22 -1.27 9.00
C THR A 39 3.53 -1.85 7.78
N GLU A 40 3.88 -3.06 7.36
CA GLU A 40 3.35 -3.69 6.15
C GLU A 40 3.02 -5.17 6.37
N GLY A 41 2.25 -5.75 5.45
CA GLY A 41 2.10 -7.19 5.39
C GLY A 41 1.21 -7.66 4.27
N ILE A 42 1.35 -8.95 3.96
CA ILE A 42 0.67 -9.61 2.84
C ILE A 42 0.01 -10.87 3.40
N PHE A 43 -1.20 -11.15 2.93
CA PHE A 43 -1.89 -12.39 3.21
C PHE A 43 -2.33 -13.05 1.91
N SER A 44 -2.33 -14.38 1.90
CA SER A 44 -2.93 -15.15 0.84
C SER A 44 -3.54 -16.43 1.42
N PHE A 45 -4.73 -16.77 0.95
CA PHE A 45 -5.46 -17.96 1.38
C PHE A 45 -6.33 -18.50 0.26
N VAL A 46 -6.70 -19.77 0.38
CA VAL A 46 -7.56 -20.46 -0.58
C VAL A 46 -8.78 -20.97 0.17
N ASP A 47 -9.96 -20.46 -0.21
CA ASP A 47 -11.22 -21.06 0.20
C ASP A 47 -11.48 -22.24 -0.75
N VAL A 48 -11.45 -23.47 -0.25
CA VAL A 48 -11.82 -24.66 -1.05
C VAL A 48 -13.35 -24.73 -1.04
N GLN A 49 -14.02 -25.45 -1.95
CA GLN A 49 -15.48 -25.71 -1.88
C GLN A 49 -15.78 -27.23 -1.85
N GLU A 50 -16.23 -27.75 -0.71
CA GLU A 50 -16.47 -29.14 -0.21
C GLU A 50 -15.50 -30.32 -0.53
N PRO A 51 -15.58 -31.50 0.15
CA PRO A 51 -14.42 -32.18 0.71
C PRO A 51 -14.02 -33.41 -0.13
N GLN A 52 -13.28 -33.25 -1.22
CA GLN A 52 -12.88 -34.43 -2.01
C GLN A 52 -11.39 -34.52 -2.36
N LYS A 53 -10.56 -33.48 -2.21
CA LYS A 53 -9.11 -33.64 -2.36
C LYS A 53 -8.36 -32.77 -1.35
N GLN A 54 -7.83 -33.44 -0.32
CA GLN A 54 -6.81 -32.88 0.57
C GLN A 54 -5.58 -32.54 -0.28
N ALA A 55 -5.53 -31.31 -0.80
CA ALA A 55 -4.35 -30.80 -1.48
C ALA A 55 -3.31 -30.43 -0.41
N THR A 56 -2.48 -31.39 -0.04
CA THR A 56 -1.30 -31.17 0.80
C THR A 56 -0.27 -30.40 -0.03
N PHE A 57 -0.41 -29.06 -0.08
CA PHE A 57 0.65 -28.21 -0.60
C PHE A 57 1.61 -27.89 0.55
N ASN A 58 2.87 -28.31 0.40
CA ASN A 58 3.92 -28.11 1.38
C ASN A 58 4.70 -26.83 1.04
N PRO A 59 4.50 -25.69 1.73
CA PRO A 59 5.27 -24.49 1.45
C PRO A 59 6.68 -24.65 2.01
N LYS A 60 7.64 -24.88 1.12
CA LYS A 60 9.04 -24.57 1.42
C LYS A 60 9.19 -23.05 1.36
N HIS A 61 9.43 -22.46 2.52
CA HIS A 61 9.79 -21.05 2.79
C HIS A 61 8.62 -20.05 2.86
N GLY A 62 8.51 -19.38 4.01
CA GLY A 62 7.60 -18.25 4.24
C GLY A 62 6.34 -18.64 5.03
N ALA A 63 6.10 -17.95 6.16
CA ALA A 63 5.06 -18.23 7.14
C ALA A 63 3.63 -17.99 6.60
N THR A 64 3.15 -18.86 5.72
CA THR A 64 1.78 -18.80 5.19
C THR A 64 0.98 -19.98 5.75
N LYS A 65 0.04 -19.70 6.66
CA LYS A 65 -0.95 -20.68 7.11
C LYS A 65 -2.13 -20.72 6.15
N THR A 66 -2.27 -21.80 5.40
CA THR A 66 -3.42 -22.03 4.52
C THR A 66 -4.54 -22.69 5.33
N VAL A 67 -5.57 -21.90 5.68
CA VAL A 67 -6.81 -22.42 6.31
C VAL A 67 -7.87 -22.59 5.24
N VAL A 68 -8.39 -23.81 5.12
CA VAL A 68 -9.39 -24.22 4.13
C VAL A 68 -10.80 -24.17 4.76
N SER A 69 -11.79 -23.52 4.13
CA SER A 69 -13.19 -23.62 4.59
C SER A 69 -14.26 -23.31 3.55
N TYR A 70 -15.55 -23.34 3.93
CA TYR A 70 -16.71 -23.36 3.04
C TYR A 70 -17.75 -22.31 3.45
N GLY A 71 -18.29 -21.56 2.47
CA GLY A 71 -19.40 -20.61 2.69
C GLY A 71 -19.05 -19.42 3.58
N SER A 72 -17.77 -19.03 3.59
CA SER A 72 -17.18 -18.16 4.59
C SER A 72 -17.42 -16.68 4.25
N ARG A 73 -18.17 -15.95 5.09
CA ARG A 73 -18.05 -14.49 5.12
C ARG A 73 -16.73 -14.13 5.79
N TYR A 74 -15.97 -13.22 5.22
CA TYR A 74 -14.74 -12.71 5.83
C TYR A 74 -14.97 -11.32 6.39
N LYS A 75 -14.33 -11.02 7.52
CA LYS A 75 -14.28 -9.68 8.09
C LYS A 75 -12.82 -9.28 8.23
N LEU A 76 -12.44 -8.22 7.52
CA LEU A 76 -11.16 -7.55 7.71
C LEU A 76 -11.35 -6.47 8.77
N CYS A 77 -10.64 -6.60 9.88
CA CYS A 77 -10.64 -5.62 10.97
C CYS A 77 -9.30 -4.89 10.96
N VAL A 78 -9.36 -3.55 11.00
CA VAL A 78 -8.21 -2.68 11.26
C VAL A 78 -8.45 -2.02 12.59
N SER A 79 -7.57 -2.27 13.56
CA SER A 79 -7.62 -1.69 14.90
C SER A 79 -6.49 -0.68 15.07
N ASN A 80 -6.75 0.40 15.81
CA ASN A 80 -5.79 1.46 16.12
C ASN A 80 -5.63 1.58 17.65
N GLY A 81 -5.16 0.50 18.26
CA GLY A 81 -5.07 0.32 19.70
C GLY A 81 -6.44 0.13 20.33
N ASP A 82 -6.50 -0.63 21.42
CA ASP A 82 -7.68 -0.68 22.27
C ASP A 82 -7.54 0.38 23.38
N ASP A 83 -8.66 0.97 23.79
CA ASP A 83 -8.72 1.79 25.00
C ASP A 83 -8.87 0.90 26.25
N ASP A 84 -9.35 -0.34 26.07
CA ASP A 84 -9.51 -1.31 27.14
C ASP A 84 -8.22 -2.13 27.37
N ILE A 85 -7.79 -2.15 28.64
CA ILE A 85 -6.52 -2.66 29.16
C ILE A 85 -6.48 -4.20 29.12
N VAL A 86 -6.47 -4.80 27.93
CA VAL A 86 -6.39 -6.27 27.81
C VAL A 86 -5.14 -6.72 27.05
N ASP A 87 -4.61 -5.93 26.14
CA ASP A 87 -3.31 -6.17 25.50
C ASP A 87 -2.42 -4.94 25.66
N ASP A 88 -1.11 -5.14 25.83
CA ASP A 88 -0.04 -4.15 26.15
C ASP A 88 0.14 -3.01 25.11
N VAL A 89 -0.84 -2.81 24.24
CA VAL A 89 -0.81 -1.90 23.10
C VAL A 89 -1.96 -0.91 23.20
N ARG A 90 -1.72 0.14 23.98
CA ARG A 90 -2.65 1.24 24.25
C ARG A 90 -2.86 2.11 23.00
N SER A 91 -4.10 2.52 22.72
CA SER A 91 -4.35 3.59 21.76
C SER A 91 -3.71 4.90 22.22
N ASP A 92 -2.98 5.57 21.33
CA ASP A 92 -2.33 6.87 21.61
C ASP A 92 -3.19 8.07 21.18
N GLY A 93 -4.42 7.82 20.69
CA GLY A 93 -5.36 8.84 20.26
C GLY A 93 -4.99 9.54 18.95
N LEU A 94 -3.94 9.09 18.26
CA LEU A 94 -3.53 9.66 16.97
C LEU A 94 -4.23 8.95 15.81
N PRO A 95 -4.83 9.69 14.86
CA PRO A 95 -5.39 9.09 13.66
C PRO A 95 -4.28 8.54 12.77
N ARG A 96 -4.51 7.36 12.19
CA ARG A 96 -3.57 6.64 11.32
C ARG A 96 -4.21 6.31 9.99
N THR A 97 -3.44 6.46 8.93
CA THR A 97 -3.83 6.14 7.56
C THR A 97 -3.29 4.76 7.19
N VAL A 98 -4.18 3.86 6.80
CA VAL A 98 -3.84 2.52 6.35
C VAL A 98 -4.30 2.34 4.91
N GLY A 99 -3.37 1.95 4.05
CA GLY A 99 -3.67 1.48 2.71
C GLY A 99 -3.89 -0.03 2.76
N PHE A 100 -4.93 -0.53 2.10
CA PHE A 100 -5.12 -1.96 1.92
C PHE A 100 -5.64 -2.26 0.52
N SER A 101 -5.25 -3.41 -0.02
CA SER A 101 -5.82 -3.98 -1.25
C SER A 101 -6.22 -5.42 -0.97
N VAL A 102 -7.41 -5.79 -1.42
CA VAL A 102 -7.94 -7.16 -1.28
C VAL A 102 -8.47 -7.62 -2.62
N ARG A 103 -7.94 -8.75 -3.08
CA ARG A 103 -8.37 -9.44 -4.28
C ARG A 103 -9.03 -10.75 -3.90
N VAL A 104 -10.29 -10.90 -4.29
CA VAL A 104 -11.06 -12.13 -4.15
C VAL A 104 -11.25 -12.71 -5.54
N VAL A 105 -10.75 -13.93 -5.76
CA VAL A 105 -10.90 -14.63 -7.05
C VAL A 105 -11.81 -15.83 -6.80
N PRO A 106 -13.07 -15.82 -7.28
CA PRO A 106 -13.95 -16.97 -7.15
C PRO A 106 -13.34 -18.18 -7.88
N LEU A 107 -13.37 -19.35 -7.22
CA LEU A 107 -12.91 -20.61 -7.80
C LEU A 107 -13.92 -21.02 -8.90
N GLY A 108 -13.67 -20.62 -10.15
CA GLY A 108 -14.46 -21.07 -11.30
C GLY A 108 -14.57 -20.06 -12.44
N GLU A 109 -14.64 -18.75 -12.16
CA GLU A 109 -14.98 -17.77 -13.21
C GLU A 109 -13.83 -17.44 -14.16
N ALA A 110 -12.57 -17.55 -13.72
CA ALA A 110 -11.42 -17.26 -14.57
C ALA A 110 -11.18 -18.31 -15.68
N TYR A 111 -11.75 -19.52 -15.53
CA TYR A 111 -11.62 -20.59 -16.52
C TYR A 111 -12.86 -20.68 -17.42
N ASP A 112 -14.05 -20.43 -16.87
CA ASP A 112 -15.32 -20.62 -17.58
C ASP A 112 -15.59 -19.50 -18.61
N SER A 113 -15.10 -18.27 -18.37
CA SER A 113 -15.34 -17.12 -19.26
C SER A 113 -14.45 -17.09 -20.52
N LEU A 114 -13.47 -18.00 -20.64
CA LEU A 114 -12.64 -18.16 -21.84
C LEU A 114 -13.01 -19.39 -22.67
N ARG A 115 -13.99 -20.18 -22.22
CA ARG A 115 -14.39 -21.40 -22.91
C ARG A 115 -15.35 -21.02 -24.05
N PRO A 116 -15.01 -21.26 -25.33
CA PRO A 116 -15.96 -21.04 -26.42
C PRO A 116 -17.10 -22.06 -26.30
N ASP A 117 -18.35 -21.58 -26.35
CA ASP A 117 -19.58 -22.37 -26.13
C ASP A 117 -19.83 -23.46 -27.21
N ASP A 118 -19.09 -23.46 -28.32
CA ASP A 118 -19.46 -24.19 -29.54
C ASP A 118 -18.35 -25.11 -30.11
N GLU A 119 -17.71 -25.98 -29.31
CA GLU A 119 -16.88 -27.06 -29.88
C GLU A 119 -16.89 -28.37 -29.06
N PRO A 120 -17.22 -29.53 -29.67
CA PRO A 120 -17.10 -30.83 -29.04
C PRO A 120 -15.63 -31.28 -29.04
N GLU A 121 -15.12 -31.58 -27.84
CA GLU A 121 -13.76 -32.09 -27.55
C GLU A 121 -12.60 -31.13 -27.91
N ILE A 122 -12.40 -30.14 -27.03
CA ILE A 122 -11.14 -29.40 -26.94
C ILE A 122 -10.01 -30.42 -26.71
N SER A 123 -8.98 -30.42 -27.56
CA SER A 123 -7.81 -31.29 -27.39
C SER A 123 -7.12 -30.97 -26.05
N GLU A 124 -6.62 -31.97 -25.30
CA GLU A 124 -5.91 -31.78 -24.01
C GLU A 124 -4.87 -30.65 -24.05
N LYS A 125 -4.22 -30.45 -25.21
CA LYS A 125 -3.23 -29.40 -25.45
C LYS A 125 -3.81 -27.97 -25.48
N GLN A 126 -5.05 -27.80 -25.92
CA GLN A 126 -5.73 -26.51 -25.93
C GLN A 126 -6.19 -26.13 -24.51
N GLU A 127 -6.65 -27.10 -23.72
CA GLU A 127 -6.97 -26.92 -22.29
C GLU A 127 -5.74 -26.42 -21.50
N GLU A 128 -4.57 -27.03 -21.71
CA GLU A 128 -3.31 -26.57 -21.09
C GLU A 128 -2.95 -25.11 -21.46
N MET A 129 -3.18 -24.72 -22.73
CA MET A 129 -2.92 -23.35 -23.18
C MET A 129 -3.88 -22.34 -22.53
N TYR A 130 -5.15 -22.71 -22.36
CA TYR A 130 -6.13 -21.86 -21.67
C TYR A 130 -5.79 -21.72 -20.18
N GLU A 131 -5.41 -22.81 -19.52
CA GLU A 131 -4.98 -22.78 -18.12
C GLU A 131 -3.75 -21.89 -17.91
N MET A 132 -2.74 -22.01 -18.78
CA MET A 132 -1.54 -21.17 -18.71
C MET A 132 -1.87 -19.69 -18.93
N THR A 133 -2.78 -19.39 -19.87
CA THR A 133 -3.24 -18.02 -20.13
C THR A 133 -3.99 -17.44 -18.94
N ALA A 134 -4.91 -18.20 -18.35
CA ALA A 134 -5.64 -17.80 -17.15
C ALA A 134 -4.69 -17.56 -15.96
N ASN A 135 -3.68 -18.42 -15.79
CA ASN A 135 -2.65 -18.24 -14.77
C ASN A 135 -1.80 -16.98 -14.99
N LEU A 136 -1.44 -16.66 -16.24
CA LEU A 136 -0.70 -15.45 -16.57
C LEU A 136 -1.52 -14.19 -16.33
N MET A 137 -2.79 -14.18 -16.76
CA MET A 137 -3.71 -13.07 -16.51
C MET A 137 -3.85 -12.79 -15.02
N ASN A 138 -4.08 -13.83 -14.21
CA ASN A 138 -4.17 -13.69 -12.75
C ASN A 138 -2.89 -13.11 -12.12
N ARG A 139 -1.72 -13.52 -12.61
CA ARG A 139 -0.43 -12.95 -12.17
C ARG A 139 -0.26 -11.49 -12.60
N MET A 140 -0.65 -11.13 -13.83
CA MET A 140 -0.60 -9.75 -14.29
C MET A 140 -1.51 -8.84 -13.47
N ASP A 141 -2.73 -9.29 -13.21
CA ASP A 141 -3.69 -8.62 -12.35
C ASP A 141 -3.14 -8.36 -10.94
N THR A 142 -2.45 -9.35 -10.36
CA THR A 142 -1.75 -9.18 -9.08
C THR A 142 -0.68 -8.09 -9.14
N LEU A 143 0.05 -7.97 -10.26
CA LEU A 143 1.04 -6.90 -10.46
C LEU A 143 0.37 -5.53 -10.64
N VAL A 144 -0.77 -5.45 -11.33
CA VAL A 144 -1.53 -4.22 -11.51
C VAL A 144 -2.01 -3.70 -10.15
N ASP A 145 -2.50 -4.58 -9.29
CA ASP A 145 -2.90 -4.18 -7.93
C ASP A 145 -1.72 -3.62 -7.15
N HIS A 146 -0.57 -4.29 -7.21
CA HIS A 146 0.65 -3.85 -6.56
C HIS A 146 1.11 -2.48 -7.10
N GLN A 147 0.98 -2.22 -8.39
CA GLN A 147 1.30 -0.93 -9.00
C GLN A 147 0.31 0.16 -8.62
N SER A 148 -0.99 -0.15 -8.54
CA SER A 148 -2.02 0.79 -8.09
C SER A 148 -1.73 1.26 -6.66
N TYR A 149 -1.30 0.33 -5.81
CA TYR A 149 -0.86 0.57 -4.44
C TYR A 149 0.38 1.50 -4.39
N MET A 150 1.43 1.16 -5.15
CA MET A 150 2.65 1.97 -5.22
C MET A 150 2.39 3.40 -5.69
N LYS A 151 1.45 3.60 -6.61
CA LYS A 151 1.08 4.90 -7.12
C LYS A 151 0.44 5.80 -6.05
N VAL A 152 -0.39 5.23 -5.17
CA VAL A 152 -1.00 5.99 -4.06
C VAL A 152 0.07 6.45 -3.08
N ARG A 153 1.03 5.56 -2.74
CA ARG A 153 2.16 5.87 -1.87
C ARG A 153 3.09 6.92 -2.48
N GLU A 154 3.43 6.78 -3.76
CA GLU A 154 4.26 7.74 -4.50
C GLU A 154 3.62 9.12 -4.55
N ASN A 155 2.32 9.21 -4.80
CA ASN A 155 1.62 10.48 -4.85
C ASN A 155 1.73 11.24 -3.51
N LYS A 156 1.59 10.53 -2.38
CA LYS A 156 1.82 11.12 -1.05
C LYS A 156 3.25 11.60 -0.87
N HIS A 157 4.23 10.76 -1.19
CA HIS A 157 5.64 11.12 -1.08
C HIS A 157 5.99 12.34 -1.94
N ARG A 158 5.43 12.42 -3.16
CA ARG A 158 5.58 13.57 -4.05
C ARG A 158 5.00 14.86 -3.47
N THR A 159 3.83 14.82 -2.85
CA THR A 159 3.23 16.03 -2.23
C THR A 159 4.09 16.59 -1.09
N ILE A 160 4.77 15.74 -0.33
CA ILE A 160 5.70 16.17 0.74
C ILE A 160 6.92 16.88 0.14
N LEU A 161 7.47 16.33 -0.94
CA LEU A 161 8.61 16.92 -1.65
C LEU A 161 8.24 18.28 -2.25
N GLU A 162 7.07 18.39 -2.89
CA GLU A 162 6.57 19.66 -3.45
C GLU A 162 6.36 20.72 -2.35
N ALA A 163 5.82 20.35 -1.19
CA ALA A 163 5.61 21.27 -0.07
C ALA A 163 6.93 21.80 0.53
N THR A 164 7.94 20.92 0.66
CA THR A 164 9.27 21.28 1.18
C THR A 164 10.00 22.21 0.22
N PHE A 165 10.01 21.87 -1.07
CA PHE A 165 10.59 22.70 -2.12
C PHE A 165 9.91 24.08 -2.18
N GLY A 166 8.58 24.14 -2.07
CA GLY A 166 7.84 25.39 -2.06
C GLY A 166 8.24 26.33 -0.90
N ARG A 167 8.52 25.78 0.28
CA ARG A 167 9.00 26.56 1.42
C ARG A 167 10.43 27.07 1.22
N LEU A 168 11.31 26.22 0.71
CA LEU A 168 12.69 26.58 0.36
C LEU A 168 12.73 27.68 -0.70
N VAL A 169 11.94 27.56 -1.77
CA VAL A 169 11.88 28.56 -2.84
C VAL A 169 11.40 29.93 -2.33
N LYS A 170 10.40 29.96 -1.46
CA LYS A 170 9.96 31.22 -0.83
C LYS A 170 11.07 31.87 -0.02
N TRP A 171 11.84 31.06 0.72
CA TRP A 171 12.97 31.56 1.50
C TRP A 171 14.12 32.07 0.63
N THR A 172 14.47 31.36 -0.45
CA THR A 172 15.56 31.77 -1.34
C THR A 172 15.22 33.02 -2.15
N ILE A 173 13.95 33.22 -2.53
CA ILE A 173 13.49 34.48 -3.16
C ILE A 173 13.62 35.66 -2.19
N PHE A 174 13.25 35.45 -0.92
CA PHE A 174 13.40 36.47 0.12
C PHE A 174 14.88 36.83 0.35
N GLU A 175 15.74 35.82 0.42
CA GLU A 175 17.19 36.03 0.57
C GLU A 175 17.78 36.78 -0.63
N ALA A 176 17.45 36.38 -1.86
CA ALA A 176 17.93 37.03 -3.07
C ALA A 176 17.50 38.51 -3.15
N THR A 177 16.25 38.82 -2.78
CA THR A 177 15.75 40.20 -2.76
C THR A 177 16.46 41.06 -1.70
N MET A 178 16.75 40.49 -0.52
CA MET A 178 17.54 41.16 0.50
C MET A 178 18.98 41.45 0.03
N LEU A 179 19.63 40.48 -0.62
CA LEU A 179 20.98 40.65 -1.18
C LEU A 179 21.03 41.74 -2.25
N ILE A 180 20.04 41.80 -3.14
CA ILE A 180 19.94 42.86 -4.16
C ILE A 180 19.80 44.23 -3.49
N THR A 181 18.96 44.33 -2.45
CA THR A 181 18.75 45.58 -1.71
C THR A 181 20.05 46.07 -1.07
N ILE A 182 20.82 45.17 -0.47
CA ILE A 182 22.12 45.49 0.13
C ILE A 182 23.12 45.93 -0.95
N ALA A 183 23.20 45.23 -2.09
CA ALA A 183 24.09 45.60 -3.19
C ALA A 183 23.76 47.00 -3.74
N CYS A 184 22.48 47.34 -3.89
CA CYS A 184 22.06 48.69 -4.30
C CYS A 184 22.45 49.75 -3.27
N ALA A 185 22.26 49.47 -1.97
CA ALA A 185 22.66 50.38 -0.90
C ALA A 185 24.18 50.62 -0.90
N GLN A 186 24.98 49.58 -1.15
CA GLN A 186 26.43 49.69 -1.29
C GLN A 186 26.82 50.62 -2.44
N VAL A 187 26.20 50.46 -3.61
CA VAL A 187 26.48 51.32 -4.79
C VAL A 187 26.08 52.77 -4.52
N TYR A 188 24.92 53.00 -3.89
CA TYR A 188 24.46 54.35 -3.55
C TYR A 188 25.41 55.03 -2.56
N TYR A 189 25.83 54.32 -1.50
CA TYR A 189 26.76 54.84 -0.51
C TYR A 189 28.08 55.27 -1.14
N ILE A 190 28.66 54.44 -2.03
CA ILE A 190 29.89 54.77 -2.74
C ILE A 190 29.70 55.99 -3.64
N LYS A 191 28.60 56.08 -4.40
CA LYS A 191 28.31 57.24 -5.26
C LYS A 191 28.18 58.53 -4.44
N HIS A 192 27.45 58.50 -3.34
CA HIS A 192 27.24 59.67 -2.48
C HIS A 192 28.56 60.18 -1.88
N PHE A 193 29.42 59.26 -1.43
CA PHE A 193 30.72 59.60 -0.86
C PHE A 193 31.66 60.32 -1.84
N PHE A 194 31.66 59.92 -3.12
CA PHE A 194 32.45 60.61 -4.16
C PHE A 194 31.88 61.98 -4.55
N GLU A 195 30.55 62.12 -4.58
CA GLU A 195 29.89 63.36 -4.96
C GLU A 195 30.04 64.47 -3.90
N GLN A 196 30.11 64.11 -2.62
CA GLN A 196 30.41 65.06 -1.54
C GLN A 196 31.87 65.49 -1.49
N ARG A 197 32.81 64.60 -1.88
CA ARG A 197 34.24 64.92 -1.85
C ARG A 197 34.68 65.84 -2.98
N SER A 198 33.91 65.98 -4.06
CA SER A 198 34.22 66.86 -5.18
C SER A 198 33.62 68.28 -5.06
N ARG A 199 32.87 68.57 -4.00
CA ARG A 199 32.29 69.91 -3.71
C ARG A 199 33.04 70.69 -2.61
N LEU A 200 34.19 70.19 -2.18
CA LEU A 200 35.18 70.89 -1.34
C LEU A 200 36.39 71.24 -2.22
#